data_AF-A0A8X7X1F4-F1
#
_entry.id   AF-A0A8X7X1F4-F1
#
_cell.length_a   1.000
_cell.length_b   1.000
_cell.length_c   1.000
_cell.angle_alpha   90.00
_cell.angle_beta   90.00
_cell.angle_gamma   90.00
#
_symmetry.space_group_name_H-M   'P 1'
#
loop_
_entity.id
_entity.type
_entity.pdbx_description
1 polymer ?
#
loop_
_entity_poly.entity_id
_entity_poly.type
_entity_poly.pdbx_seq_one_letter_code
_entity_poly.pdbx_strand_id
1 'polypeptide(L)'
;MKRLERRTDLYRQAANNVGGIGKGDPTPPHTVTELQAMDIYMYAFTIMDQNRDGFIDKGDLRDTFAALGRINVKSEELEAMLKEAPGAINFTVFLTMFGNKLKGTDPEETILNAFKIFDPEASGHIKAD
;
A
#
# COMPACT_ATOMS: atom_id res chain seq x y z
N MET A 1 18.85 16.37 10.79
CA MET A 1 18.04 16.04 11.98
C MET A 1 16.58 16.47 11.83
N LYS A 2 16.24 17.74 11.53
CA LYS A 2 14.84 18.22 11.38
C LYS A 2 13.97 17.56 10.28
N ARG A 3 14.57 16.93 9.26
CA ARG A 3 13.85 16.18 8.22
C ARG A 3 13.44 14.78 8.70
N LEU A 4 14.23 14.19 9.61
CA LEU A 4 13.97 12.86 10.14
C LEU A 4 12.86 12.92 11.20
N GLU A 5 12.88 13.90 12.09
CA GLU A 5 11.84 14.13 13.11
C GLU A 5 10.46 14.38 12.49
N ARG A 6 10.38 15.22 11.45
CA ARG A 6 9.14 15.44 10.70
C ARG A 6 8.61 14.16 10.04
N ARG A 7 9.53 13.26 9.64
CA ARG A 7 9.15 11.93 9.12
C ARG A 7 8.54 11.11 10.24
N THR A 8 9.19 11.04 11.41
CA THR A 8 8.73 10.34 12.63
C THR A 8 7.32 10.76 13.07
N ASP A 9 7.02 12.05 13.05
CA ASP A 9 5.71 12.55 13.49
C ASP A 9 4.58 12.24 12.50
N LEU A 10 4.88 12.24 11.19
CA LEU A 10 3.94 11.78 10.16
C LEU A 10 3.58 10.29 10.34
N TYR A 11 4.55 9.44 10.71
CA TYR A 11 4.28 8.03 11.01
C TYR A 11 3.33 7.90 12.20
N ARG A 12 3.56 8.63 13.29
CA ARG A 12 2.70 8.59 14.50
C ARG A 12 1.27 9.04 14.17
N GLN A 13 1.13 10.07 13.34
CA GLN A 13 -0.17 10.60 12.97
C GLN A 13 -0.92 9.68 11.99
N ALA A 14 -0.22 9.06 11.04
CA ALA A 14 -0.79 8.08 10.12
C ALA A 14 -1.27 6.84 10.88
N ALA A 15 -0.44 6.25 11.74
CA ALA A 15 -0.77 5.08 12.56
C ALA A 15 -2.00 5.31 13.46
N ASN A 16 -2.12 6.51 14.04
CA ASN A 16 -3.28 6.89 14.85
C ASN A 16 -4.59 6.98 14.03
N ASN A 17 -4.50 7.29 12.73
CA ASN A 17 -5.66 7.42 11.86
C ASN A 17 -6.15 6.08 11.28
N VAL A 18 -5.35 5.00 11.31
CA VAL A 18 -5.75 3.69 10.72
C VAL A 18 -6.61 2.82 11.66
N GLY A 19 -6.84 3.27 12.90
CA GLY A 19 -7.63 2.56 13.91
C GLY A 19 -6.84 1.41 14.54
N GLY A 20 -6.79 1.40 15.88
CA GLY A 20 -5.85 0.62 16.67
C GLY A 20 -5.80 -0.88 16.35
N ILE A 21 -4.58 -1.37 16.13
CA ILE A 21 -4.24 -2.77 16.34
C ILE A 21 -4.29 -3.02 17.86
N GLY A 22 -5.12 -3.98 18.26
CA GLY A 22 -5.41 -4.30 19.66
C GLY A 22 -4.16 -4.56 20.50
N LYS A 23 -4.25 -4.18 21.77
CA LYS A 23 -3.25 -4.50 22.78
C LYS A 23 -3.19 -6.03 22.98
N GLY A 24 -2.11 -6.66 22.59
CA GLY A 24 -1.87 -8.08 22.90
C GLY A 24 -0.90 -8.74 21.94
N ASP A 25 0.38 -8.41 22.11
CA ASP A 25 1.61 -9.18 21.84
C ASP A 25 2.68 -8.34 21.13
N PRO A 26 3.93 -8.33 21.64
CA PRO A 26 5.03 -7.71 20.93
C PRO A 26 5.40 -8.59 19.75
N THR A 27 4.79 -8.34 18.59
CA THR A 27 5.27 -8.93 17.33
C THR A 27 6.74 -8.54 17.14
N PRO A 28 7.68 -9.50 16.93
CA PRO A 28 9.08 -9.20 16.73
C PRO A 28 9.28 -8.32 15.48
N PRO A 29 10.34 -7.49 15.43
CA PRO A 29 10.55 -6.51 14.38
C PRO A 29 11.14 -7.16 13.12
N HIS A 30 10.42 -8.07 12.48
CA HIS A 30 10.87 -8.74 11.26
C HIS A 30 9.75 -8.90 10.23
N THR A 31 9.20 -7.77 9.80
CA THR A 31 8.47 -7.60 8.54
C THR A 31 8.96 -6.28 7.98
N VAL A 32 9.27 -6.19 6.67
CA VAL A 32 9.64 -4.96 5.93
C VAL A 32 9.51 -3.71 6.79
N THR A 33 10.62 -3.22 7.34
CA THR A 33 10.56 -2.19 8.40
C THR A 33 9.59 -1.08 7.99
N GLU A 34 8.74 -0.59 8.90
CA GLU A 34 7.72 0.44 8.58
C GLU A 34 8.31 1.64 7.82
N LEU A 35 9.61 1.91 8.01
CA LEU A 35 10.41 2.89 7.29
C LEU A 35 10.56 2.58 5.78
N GLN A 36 10.80 1.33 5.40
CA GLN A 36 10.89 0.90 4.00
C GLN A 36 9.53 0.97 3.30
N ALA A 37 8.46 0.57 4.00
CA ALA A 37 7.12 0.61 3.44
C ALA A 37 6.71 2.04 3.07
N MET A 38 6.98 3.02 3.95
CA MET A 38 6.64 4.42 3.68
C MET A 38 7.45 5.05 2.55
N ASP A 39 8.74 4.72 2.44
CA ASP A 39 9.54 5.19 1.30
C ASP A 39 9.01 4.63 -0.03
N ILE A 40 8.53 3.37 -0.04
CA ILE A 40 7.85 2.76 -1.20
C ILE A 40 6.53 3.46 -1.51
N TYR A 41 5.67 3.70 -0.50
CA TYR A 41 4.39 4.38 -0.71
C TYR A 41 4.56 5.82 -1.19
N MET A 42 5.56 6.53 -0.66
CA MET A 42 5.90 7.88 -1.11
C MET A 42 6.38 7.86 -2.56
N TYR A 43 7.22 6.90 -2.92
CA TYR A 43 7.69 6.73 -4.29
C TYR A 43 6.55 6.41 -5.25
N ALA A 44 5.66 5.49 -4.89
CA ALA A 44 4.47 5.16 -5.67
C ALA A 44 3.56 6.38 -5.86
N PHE A 45 3.28 7.13 -4.79
CA PHE A 45 2.48 8.35 -4.88
C PHE A 45 3.14 9.39 -5.80
N THR A 46 4.46 9.57 -5.71
CA THR A 46 5.20 10.51 -6.58
C THR A 46 5.19 10.10 -8.04
N ILE A 47 5.13 8.80 -8.34
CA ILE A 47 4.94 8.31 -9.71
C ILE A 47 3.52 8.59 -10.21
N MET A 48 2.52 8.53 -9.33
CA MET A 48 1.13 8.75 -9.73
C MET A 48 0.80 10.24 -9.88
N ASP A 49 1.21 11.09 -8.94
CA ASP A 49 1.03 12.55 -8.95
C ASP A 49 2.00 13.21 -9.96
N GLN A 50 1.60 13.18 -11.23
CA GLN A 50 2.43 13.62 -12.36
C GLN A 50 2.58 15.14 -12.37
N ASN A 51 1.51 15.85 -12.03
CA ASN A 51 1.49 17.32 -12.02
C ASN A 51 2.13 17.90 -10.74
N ARG A 52 2.37 17.07 -9.71
CA ARG A 52 2.99 17.39 -8.41
C ARG A 52 2.21 18.38 -7.57
N ASP A 53 0.88 18.36 -7.65
CA ASP A 53 0.02 19.22 -6.85
C ASP A 53 -0.32 18.61 -5.47
N GLY A 54 0.11 17.38 -5.22
CA GLY A 54 -0.11 16.66 -3.96
C GLY A 54 -1.42 15.89 -3.89
N PHE A 55 -2.16 15.82 -4.99
CA PHE A 55 -3.40 15.07 -5.15
C PHE A 55 -3.31 14.19 -6.39
N ILE A 56 -3.98 13.03 -6.37
CA ILE A 56 -4.13 12.19 -7.55
C ILE A 56 -5.49 12.49 -8.15
N ASP A 57 -5.49 13.03 -9.37
CA ASP A 57 -6.68 13.30 -10.14
C ASP A 57 -6.83 12.39 -11.38
N LYS A 58 -7.81 12.70 -12.21
CA LYS A 58 -8.11 11.91 -13.42
C LYS A 58 -7.01 12.03 -14.48
N GLY A 59 -6.37 13.19 -14.58
CA GLY A 59 -5.24 13.44 -15.47
C GLY A 59 -4.04 12.60 -15.03
N ASP A 60 -3.72 12.63 -13.75
CA ASP A 60 -2.64 11.82 -13.16
C ASP A 60 -2.81 10.32 -13.44
N LEU A 61 -4.01 9.79 -13.24
CA LEU A 61 -4.29 8.37 -13.54
C LEU A 61 -4.12 8.08 -15.04
N ARG A 62 -4.62 8.96 -15.91
CA ARG A 62 -4.49 8.80 -17.36
C ARG A 62 -3.02 8.76 -17.78
N ASP A 63 -2.21 9.67 -17.26
CA ASP A 63 -0.79 9.76 -17.58
C ASP A 63 -0.01 8.58 -17.01
N THR A 64 -0.36 8.14 -15.79
CA THR A 64 0.19 6.92 -15.18
C THR A 64 -0.10 5.69 -16.05
N PHE A 65 -1.34 5.51 -16.52
CA PHE A 65 -1.68 4.38 -17.39
C PHE A 65 -0.98 4.46 -18.75
N ALA A 66 -0.83 5.66 -19.31
CA ALA A 66 -0.07 5.88 -20.53
C ALA A 66 1.41 5.46 -20.36
N ALA A 67 2.03 5.82 -19.22
CA ALA A 67 3.40 5.39 -18.89
C ALA A 67 3.56 3.86 -18.77
N LEU A 68 2.49 3.17 -18.38
CA LEU A 68 2.42 1.70 -18.32
C LEU A 68 2.02 1.04 -19.66
N GLY A 69 1.87 1.81 -20.74
CA GLY A 69 1.52 1.32 -22.08
C GLY A 69 0.01 1.14 -22.32
N ARG A 70 -0.85 1.54 -21.37
CA ARG A 70 -2.32 1.53 -21.51
C ARG A 70 -2.83 2.93 -21.87
N ILE A 71 -2.75 3.28 -23.15
CA ILE A 71 -3.12 4.63 -23.65
C ILE A 71 -4.65 4.86 -23.81
N ASN A 72 -5.45 3.80 -23.90
CA ASN A 72 -6.88 3.88 -24.24
C ASN A 72 -7.80 3.58 -23.05
N VAL A 73 -7.44 4.05 -21.85
CA VAL A 73 -8.30 3.88 -20.66
C VAL A 73 -9.51 4.80 -20.76
N LYS A 74 -10.71 4.21 -20.57
CA LYS A 74 -11.97 4.94 -20.70
C LYS A 74 -12.14 5.95 -19.58
N SER A 75 -12.78 7.06 -19.90
CA SER A 75 -13.09 8.14 -18.96
C SER A 75 -13.84 7.62 -17.73
N GLU A 76 -14.80 6.71 -17.96
CA GLU A 76 -15.67 6.13 -16.94
C GLU A 76 -14.91 5.17 -16.01
N GLU A 77 -13.89 4.46 -16.53
CA GLU A 77 -13.02 3.57 -15.76
C GLU A 77 -12.19 4.39 -14.77
N LEU A 78 -11.60 5.50 -15.23
CA LEU A 78 -10.83 6.40 -14.36
C LEU A 78 -11.72 7.05 -13.29
N GLU A 79 -12.94 7.47 -13.65
CA GLU A 79 -13.89 8.02 -12.70
C GLU A 79 -14.36 6.99 -11.66
N ALA A 80 -14.54 5.73 -12.07
CA ALA A 80 -14.86 4.65 -11.16
C ALA A 80 -13.73 4.43 -10.14
N MET A 81 -12.46 4.49 -10.58
CA MET A 81 -11.32 4.39 -9.68
C MET A 81 -11.28 5.54 -8.66
N LEU A 82 -11.51 6.78 -9.10
CA LEU A 82 -11.53 7.94 -8.19
C LEU A 82 -12.69 7.85 -7.18
N LYS A 83 -13.83 7.26 -7.56
CA LYS A 83 -14.98 7.05 -6.68
C LYS A 83 -14.74 6.01 -5.58
N GLU A 84 -13.71 5.17 -5.67
CA GLU A 84 -13.30 4.32 -4.54
C GLU A 84 -12.79 5.16 -3.36
N ALA A 85 -12.45 6.43 -3.59
CA ALA A 85 -12.01 7.34 -2.56
C ALA A 85 -13.16 7.93 -1.73
N PRO A 86 -12.98 8.08 -0.41
CA PRO A 86 -13.92 8.84 0.41
C PRO A 86 -13.86 10.36 0.13
N GLY A 87 -12.93 10.83 -0.70
CA GLY A 87 -12.72 12.24 -1.04
C GLY A 87 -11.51 12.44 -1.95
N ALA A 88 -11.01 13.67 -2.05
CA ALA A 88 -9.83 13.98 -2.85
C ALA A 88 -8.60 13.15 -2.38
N ILE A 89 -7.90 12.53 -3.33
CA ILE A 89 -6.84 11.56 -3.04
C ILE A 89 -5.52 12.30 -2.80
N ASN A 90 -5.34 12.83 -1.60
CA ASN A 90 -4.01 13.23 -1.14
C ASN A 90 -3.23 12.02 -0.59
N PHE A 91 -1.97 12.22 -0.22
CA PHE A 91 -1.12 11.14 0.29
C PHE A 91 -1.71 10.38 1.50
N THR A 92 -2.42 11.08 2.40
CA THR A 92 -3.05 10.45 3.57
C THR A 92 -4.22 9.54 3.18
N VAL A 93 -5.07 9.97 2.24
CA VAL A 93 -6.17 9.15 1.72
C VAL A 93 -5.62 7.95 0.95
N PHE A 94 -4.57 8.15 0.15
CA PHE A 94 -3.85 7.08 -0.55
C PHE A 94 -3.37 5.98 0.42
N LEU A 95 -2.69 6.34 1.51
CA LEU A 95 -2.27 5.38 2.53
C LEU A 95 -3.46 4.65 3.18
N THR A 96 -4.54 5.37 3.44
CA THR A 96 -5.75 4.77 4.03
C THR A 96 -6.39 3.74 3.10
N MET A 97 -6.44 4.01 1.80
CA MET A 97 -6.91 3.06 0.80
C MET A 97 -6.05 1.80 0.76
N PHE A 98 -4.73 1.94 0.71
CA PHE A 98 -3.80 0.80 0.70
C PHE A 98 -3.88 0.01 2.02
N GLY A 99 -3.93 0.70 3.15
CA GLY A 99 -4.10 0.07 4.46
C GLY A 99 -5.40 -0.75 4.54
N ASN A 100 -6.51 -0.23 4.00
CA ASN A 100 -7.77 -0.97 3.98
C ASN A 100 -7.74 -2.18 3.04
N LYS A 101 -7.02 -2.12 1.91
CA LYS A 101 -6.86 -3.28 1.01
C LYS A 101 -5.89 -4.34 1.56
N LEU A 102 -4.95 -3.95 2.42
CA LEU A 102 -4.00 -4.86 3.09
C LEU A 102 -4.52 -5.41 4.42
N LYS A 103 -5.63 -4.86 4.96
CA LYS A 103 -6.27 -5.41 6.15
C LYS A 103 -6.72 -6.85 5.87
N GLY A 104 -6.17 -7.80 6.62
CA GLY A 104 -6.51 -9.23 6.52
C GLY A 104 -5.53 -10.07 5.70
N THR A 105 -4.42 -9.50 5.19
CA THR A 105 -3.33 -10.28 4.62
C THR A 105 -2.33 -10.69 5.69
N ASP A 106 -1.98 -11.97 5.76
CA ASP A 106 -0.91 -12.45 6.61
C ASP A 106 0.46 -12.06 6.05
N PRO A 107 1.47 -11.84 6.90
CA PRO A 107 2.85 -11.68 6.46
C PRO A 107 3.29 -12.84 5.57
N GLU A 108 4.14 -12.56 4.57
CA GLU A 108 4.67 -13.57 3.64
C GLU A 108 5.26 -14.78 4.39
N GLU A 109 6.01 -14.54 5.47
CA GLU A 109 6.58 -15.60 6.30
C GLU A 109 5.51 -16.54 6.91
N THR A 110 4.40 -15.97 7.40
CA THR A 110 3.28 -16.76 7.96
C THR A 110 2.66 -17.63 6.87
N ILE A 111 2.44 -17.06 5.69
CA ILE A 111 1.89 -17.79 4.53
C ILE A 111 2.84 -18.91 4.11
N LEU A 112 4.15 -18.63 4.01
CA LEU A 112 5.17 -19.62 3.67
C LEU A 112 5.28 -20.74 4.71
N ASN A 113 5.20 -20.40 6.00
CA ASN A 113 5.24 -21.37 7.07
C ASN A 113 3.99 -22.27 7.09
N ALA A 114 2.81 -21.72 6.79
CA ALA A 114 1.60 -22.52 6.60
C ALA A 114 1.74 -23.48 5.39
N PHE A 115 2.34 -23.01 4.29
CA PHE A 115 2.59 -23.83 3.10
C PHE A 115 3.55 -25.00 3.35
N LYS A 116 4.61 -24.80 4.13
CA LYS A 116 5.60 -25.84 4.49
C LYS A 116 4.98 -27.06 5.16
N ILE A 117 3.84 -26.92 5.83
CA ILE A 117 3.13 -28.05 6.46
C ILE A 117 2.68 -29.07 5.39
N PHE A 118 2.33 -28.60 4.21
CA PHE A 118 1.82 -29.42 3.10
C PHE A 118 2.86 -29.75 2.03
N ASP A 119 3.94 -28.95 1.95
CA ASP A 119 5.08 -29.18 1.05
C ASP A 119 6.42 -29.13 1.83
N PRO A 120 6.70 -30.14 2.65
CA PRO A 120 7.90 -30.16 3.50
C PRO A 120 9.20 -30.24 2.69
N GLU A 121 9.15 -30.77 1.47
CA GLU A 121 10.30 -30.86 0.56
C GLU A 121 10.56 -29.55 -0.21
N ALA A 122 9.74 -28.51 0.02
CA ALA A 122 9.80 -27.22 -0.67
C ALA A 122 9.81 -27.37 -2.21
N SER A 123 9.04 -28.33 -2.72
CA SER A 123 8.89 -28.58 -4.15
C SER A 123 8.12 -27.47 -4.88
N GLY A 124 7.45 -26.58 -4.15
CA GLY A 124 6.60 -25.51 -4.64
C GLY A 124 5.21 -25.97 -5.07
N HIS A 125 4.85 -27.24 -4.84
CA HIS A 125 3.62 -27.85 -5.34
C HIS A 125 2.92 -28.66 -4.25
N ILE A 126 1.64 -28.37 -4.00
CA ILE A 126 0.75 -29.18 -3.18
C ILE A 126 -0.20 -29.94 -4.11
N LYS A 127 -0.31 -31.25 -3.96
CA LYS A 127 -1.23 -32.05 -4.76
C LYS A 127 -2.67 -31.77 -4.31
N ALA A 128 -3.55 -31.51 -5.26
CA ALA A 128 -4.99 -31.51 -5.01
C ALA A 128 -5.48 -32.96 -4.91
N ASP A 129 -6.26 -33.24 -3.87
CA ASP A 129 -6.88 -34.52 -3.54
C ASP A 129 -7.75 -35.10 -4.68
#